data_AF-A0A1V3Q3N3-F1
#
_entry.id   AF-A0A1V3Q3N3-F1
#
_cell.length_a   1.000
_cell.length_b   1.000
_cell.length_c   1.000
_cell.angle_alpha   90.00
_cell.angle_beta   90.00
_cell.angle_gamma   90.00
#
_symmetry.space_group_name_H-M   'P 1'
#
loop_
_entity.id
_entity.type
_entity.pdbx_description
1 polymer ?
#
loop_
_entity_poly.entity_id
_entity_poly.type
_entity_poly.pdbx_seq_one_letter_code
_entity_poly.pdbx_strand_id
1 'polypeptide(L)'
;MNTSELIITWATPFFFALIAIEFIVARLRGRRAYRSNDSINSIGLGVMSQIAGVFMKLLTLGIYAWCVQHVALFTLPATSLWVWVSGLLLYDFLYYWLHRLGHEVNILWAAHVVHHQSEEYNLSTALRQTSTGGLLGWVFYLPMAVLGYPLEVFVVIALIDLLYQFWVHTEQIGKLGWFDRVFCSPSNHRAHHATNDRYIDHNYGGILILWDRLFGTFVEEDDVDRPVYGTRSPLRSWNPLWANAEVYWAAAVDAWHAKRWRDKLQLWFRPPGWRPADVATRFPKPAYDISRAIFNPPMPPALAGYCLLQFALLLGMATHFLGLTAHASLGTLLGYALYMVVSLCVLGALMESRRTAFWLEGARTLLTAALPLLLGRWFGVAHLDGYAAVAIAVLFGASTLALPWMAGLRPREALHHDAVTG
;
A
#
# COMPACT_ATOMS: atom_id res chain seq x y z
N MET A 1 3.35 -6.45 -22.08
CA MET A 1 3.53 -6.64 -20.62
C MET A 1 4.85 -7.35 -20.40
N ASN A 2 5.65 -6.90 -19.43
CA ASN A 2 6.82 -7.63 -18.98
C ASN A 2 6.40 -8.83 -18.10
N THR A 3 7.33 -9.76 -17.84
CA THR A 3 7.04 -11.01 -17.10
C THR A 3 6.43 -10.75 -15.72
N SER A 4 6.89 -9.72 -15.00
CA SER A 4 6.35 -9.36 -13.69
C SER A 4 4.90 -8.87 -13.73
N GLU A 5 4.54 -8.01 -14.69
CA GLU A 5 3.16 -7.55 -14.87
C GLU A 5 2.24 -8.70 -15.22
N LEU A 6 2.71 -9.63 -16.06
CA LEU A 6 1.93 -10.80 -16.44
C LEU A 6 1.62 -11.67 -15.21
N ILE A 7 2.64 -11.98 -14.40
CA ILE A 7 2.47 -12.79 -13.18
C ILE A 7 1.50 -12.11 -12.21
N ILE A 8 1.66 -10.81 -11.95
CA ILE A 8 0.78 -10.07 -11.03
C ILE A 8 -0.67 -10.04 -11.55
N THR A 9 -0.86 -9.82 -12.85
CA THR A 9 -2.21 -9.83 -13.46
C THR A 9 -2.87 -11.20 -13.29
N TRP A 10 -2.13 -12.31 -13.45
CA TRP A 10 -2.67 -13.65 -13.22
C TRP A 10 -2.84 -14.02 -11.74
N ALA A 11 -2.03 -13.44 -10.84
CA ALA A 11 -2.17 -13.60 -9.40
C ALA A 11 -3.36 -12.82 -8.83
N THR A 12 -3.76 -11.72 -9.48
CA THR A 12 -4.83 -10.83 -9.01
C THR A 12 -6.16 -11.56 -8.77
N PRO A 13 -6.70 -12.39 -9.71
CA PRO A 13 -7.89 -13.20 -9.44
C PRO A 13 -7.76 -14.12 -8.23
N PHE A 14 -6.56 -14.68 -7.99
CA PHE A 14 -6.31 -15.54 -6.85
C PHE A 14 -6.33 -14.77 -5.52
N PHE A 15 -5.77 -13.56 -5.48
CA PHE A 15 -5.87 -12.69 -4.30
C PHE A 15 -7.32 -12.37 -3.97
N PHE A 16 -8.13 -11.98 -4.95
CA PHE A 16 -9.55 -11.70 -4.72
C PHE A 16 -10.35 -12.95 -4.31
N ALA A 17 -10.01 -14.12 -4.87
CA ALA A 17 -10.61 -15.39 -4.45
C ALA A 17 -10.27 -15.71 -2.98
N LEU A 18 -9.02 -15.54 -2.56
CA LEU A 18 -8.60 -15.76 -1.18
C LEU A 18 -9.22 -14.74 -0.21
N ILE A 19 -9.31 -13.46 -0.58
CA ILE A 19 -10.03 -12.43 0.19
C ILE A 19 -11.49 -12.83 0.37
N ALA A 20 -12.16 -13.29 -0.69
CA ALA A 20 -13.55 -13.76 -0.61
C ALA A 20 -13.69 -14.99 0.30
N ILE A 21 -12.77 -15.94 0.21
CA ILE A 21 -12.73 -17.11 1.09
C ILE A 21 -12.53 -16.68 2.55
N GLU A 22 -11.57 -15.80 2.84
CA GLU A 22 -11.32 -15.29 4.19
C GLU A 22 -12.55 -14.56 4.74
N PHE A 23 -13.18 -13.72 3.93
CA PHE A 23 -14.41 -13.04 4.29
C PHE A 23 -15.52 -14.03 4.67
N ILE A 24 -15.75 -15.07 3.86
CA ILE A 24 -16.75 -16.11 4.15
C ILE A 24 -16.40 -16.86 5.44
N VAL A 25 -15.15 -17.31 5.59
CA VAL A 25 -14.67 -18.03 6.78
C VAL A 25 -14.83 -17.17 8.04
N ALA A 26 -14.47 -15.89 8.00
CA ALA A 26 -14.64 -14.97 9.11
C ALA A 26 -16.11 -14.85 9.51
N ARG A 27 -17.02 -14.71 8.53
CA ARG A 27 -18.46 -14.62 8.76
C ARG A 27 -19.04 -15.91 9.35
N LEU A 28 -18.62 -17.07 8.85
CA LEU A 28 -19.02 -18.38 9.40
C LEU A 28 -18.53 -18.58 10.84
N ARG A 29 -17.40 -17.96 11.21
CA ARG A 29 -16.86 -17.94 12.58
C ARG A 29 -17.44 -16.82 13.46
N GLY A 30 -18.43 -16.07 12.97
CA GLY A 30 -19.04 -14.97 13.72
C GLY A 30 -18.15 -13.74 13.89
N ARG A 31 -17.06 -13.62 13.13
CA ARG A 31 -16.12 -12.49 13.17
C ARG A 31 -16.42 -11.48 12.06
N ARG A 32 -16.16 -10.21 12.33
CA ARG A 32 -16.21 -9.12 11.33
C ARG A 32 -14.79 -8.69 10.99
N ALA A 33 -14.14 -9.43 10.10
CA ALA A 33 -12.73 -9.19 9.73
C ALA A 33 -12.53 -8.05 8.73
N TYR A 34 -13.59 -7.56 8.09
CA TYR A 34 -13.52 -6.59 6.99
C TYR A 34 -14.50 -5.43 7.20
N ARG A 35 -13.98 -4.21 7.10
CA ARG A 35 -14.74 -2.99 6.78
C ARG A 35 -14.46 -2.55 5.35
N SER A 36 -15.52 -2.16 4.64
CA SER A 36 -15.42 -1.79 3.22
C SER A 36 -14.52 -0.57 2.99
N ASN A 37 -14.55 0.42 3.89
CA ASN A 37 -13.70 1.61 3.77
C ASN A 37 -12.20 1.29 3.90
N ASP A 38 -11.83 0.49 4.90
CA ASP A 38 -10.45 0.04 5.10
C ASP A 38 -9.99 -0.83 3.91
N SER A 39 -10.83 -1.78 3.48
CA SER A 39 -10.53 -2.67 2.34
C SER A 39 -10.33 -1.90 1.03
N ILE A 40 -11.23 -0.95 0.72
CA ILE A 40 -11.10 -0.09 -0.46
C ILE A 40 -9.81 0.74 -0.37
N ASN A 41 -9.50 1.30 0.80
CA ASN A 41 -8.31 2.11 0.98
C ASN A 41 -7.03 1.29 0.87
N SER A 42 -6.99 0.10 1.47
CA SER A 42 -5.86 -0.82 1.44
C SER A 42 -5.56 -1.29 0.03
N ILE A 43 -6.56 -1.80 -0.70
CA ILE A 43 -6.37 -2.21 -2.11
C ILE A 43 -6.08 -0.98 -2.99
N GLY A 44 -6.70 0.17 -2.72
CA GLY A 44 -6.48 1.42 -3.46
C GLY A 44 -5.06 1.95 -3.34
N LEU A 45 -4.44 1.83 -2.16
CA LEU A 45 -3.02 2.12 -1.96
C LEU A 45 -2.12 1.15 -2.75
N GLY A 46 -2.50 -0.13 -2.81
CA GLY A 46 -1.90 -1.11 -3.73
C GLY A 46 -1.93 -0.68 -5.19
N VAL A 47 -3.10 -0.23 -5.68
CA VAL A 47 -3.26 0.31 -7.03
C VAL A 47 -2.34 1.52 -7.25
N MET A 48 -2.31 2.46 -6.30
CA MET A 48 -1.44 3.63 -6.39
C MET A 48 0.05 3.27 -6.40
N SER A 49 0.44 2.28 -5.60
CA SER A 49 1.80 1.71 -5.60
C SER A 49 2.17 1.11 -6.95
N GLN A 50 1.27 0.34 -7.59
CA GLN A 50 1.53 -0.21 -8.93
C GLN A 50 1.69 0.90 -9.98
N ILE A 51 0.85 1.94 -9.93
CA ILE A 51 0.97 3.12 -10.80
C ILE A 51 2.33 3.79 -10.61
N ALA A 52 2.75 4.06 -9.37
CA ALA A 52 4.04 4.65 -9.06
C ALA A 52 5.20 3.77 -9.54
N GLY A 53 5.09 2.45 -9.35
CA GLY A 53 6.07 1.46 -9.77
C GLY A 53 6.36 1.49 -11.27
N VAL A 54 5.36 1.76 -12.12
CA VAL A 54 5.56 1.93 -13.58
C VAL A 54 6.59 3.01 -13.88
N PHE A 55 6.54 4.14 -13.18
CA PHE A 55 7.46 5.27 -13.39
C PHE A 55 8.81 5.09 -12.69
N MET A 56 8.91 4.16 -11.73
CA MET A 56 10.16 3.86 -11.01
C MET A 56 10.99 2.73 -11.63
N LYS A 57 10.51 2.05 -12.69
CA LYS A 57 11.21 0.90 -13.28
C LYS A 57 12.66 1.17 -13.69
N LEU A 58 12.95 2.37 -14.21
CA LEU A 58 14.31 2.74 -14.59
C LEU A 58 15.22 2.80 -13.36
N LEU A 59 14.72 3.39 -12.26
CA LEU A 59 15.43 3.50 -10.99
C LEU A 59 15.67 2.13 -10.35
N THR A 60 14.68 1.24 -10.41
CA THR A 60 14.77 -0.08 -9.76
C THR A 60 15.42 -1.12 -10.66
N LEU A 61 14.73 -1.56 -11.72
CA LEU A 61 15.19 -2.64 -12.61
C LEU A 61 16.28 -2.16 -13.59
N GLY A 62 16.18 -0.91 -14.05
CA GLY A 62 17.17 -0.35 -14.99
C GLY A 62 18.55 -0.22 -14.37
N ILE A 63 18.66 0.34 -13.16
CA ILE A 63 19.94 0.41 -12.44
C ILE A 63 20.44 -0.98 -12.08
N TYR A 64 19.59 -1.88 -11.61
CA TYR A 64 19.99 -3.26 -11.33
C TYR A 64 20.59 -3.92 -12.58
N ALA A 65 19.93 -3.82 -13.73
CA ALA A 65 20.40 -4.39 -14.99
C ALA A 65 21.74 -3.77 -15.43
N TRP A 66 21.88 -2.45 -15.30
CA TRP A 66 23.12 -1.74 -15.59
C TRP A 66 24.28 -2.22 -14.69
N CYS A 67 24.03 -2.40 -13.39
CA CYS A 67 25.01 -2.94 -12.45
C CYS A 67 25.41 -4.37 -12.82
N VAL A 68 24.46 -5.23 -13.19
CA VAL A 68 24.78 -6.60 -13.65
C VAL A 68 25.66 -6.58 -14.91
N GLN A 69 25.41 -5.65 -15.84
CA GLN A 69 26.17 -5.58 -17.09
C GLN A 69 27.58 -4.98 -16.93
N HIS A 70 27.77 -4.04 -16.00
CA HIS A 70 28.99 -3.23 -15.95
C HIS A 70 29.79 -3.33 -14.63
N VAL A 71 29.17 -3.82 -13.56
CA VAL A 71 29.77 -3.84 -12.21
C VAL A 71 29.89 -5.26 -11.66
N ALA A 72 29.13 -6.22 -12.19
CA ALA A 72 29.12 -7.59 -11.71
C ALA A 72 30.52 -8.21 -11.65
N LEU A 73 30.84 -8.81 -10.49
CA LEU A 73 32.10 -9.50 -10.24
C LEU A 73 32.12 -10.91 -10.85
N PHE A 74 30.95 -11.51 -11.04
CA PHE A 74 30.78 -12.87 -11.55
C PHE A 74 29.68 -12.92 -12.61
N THR A 75 29.74 -13.93 -13.46
CA THR A 75 28.66 -14.28 -14.39
C THR A 75 27.98 -15.55 -13.88
N LEU A 76 26.79 -15.41 -13.27
CA LEU A 76 26.09 -16.55 -12.69
C LEU A 76 25.13 -17.21 -13.70
N PRO A 77 25.18 -18.54 -13.88
CA PRO A 77 24.33 -19.23 -14.85
C PRO A 77 22.91 -19.42 -14.33
N ALA A 78 21.93 -18.71 -14.90
CA ALA A 78 20.51 -18.85 -14.55
C ALA A 78 19.94 -20.27 -14.76
N THR A 79 20.64 -21.13 -15.50
CA THR A 79 20.30 -22.55 -15.66
C THR A 79 20.61 -23.41 -14.43
N SER A 80 21.42 -22.90 -13.49
CA SER A 80 21.86 -23.66 -12.32
C SER A 80 20.96 -23.43 -11.12
N LEU A 81 20.39 -24.51 -10.56
CA LEU A 81 19.48 -24.45 -9.40
C LEU A 81 20.10 -23.74 -8.19
N TRP A 82 21.41 -23.89 -7.95
CA TRP A 82 22.08 -23.25 -6.82
C TRP A 82 22.03 -21.71 -6.90
N VAL A 83 21.99 -21.11 -8.10
CA VAL A 83 21.85 -19.66 -8.29
C VAL A 83 20.47 -19.21 -7.80
N TRP A 84 19.42 -19.99 -8.07
CA TRP A 84 18.07 -19.70 -7.59
C TRP A 84 17.96 -19.82 -6.07
N VAL A 85 18.48 -20.91 -5.49
CA VAL A 85 18.42 -21.15 -4.04
C VAL A 85 19.25 -20.13 -3.27
N SER A 86 20.49 -19.89 -3.68
CA SER A 86 21.34 -18.87 -3.05
C SER A 86 20.80 -17.46 -3.25
N GLY A 87 20.23 -17.17 -4.42
CA GLY A 87 19.59 -15.90 -4.72
C GLY A 87 18.37 -15.65 -3.83
N LEU A 88 17.56 -16.67 -3.57
CA LEU A 88 16.39 -16.55 -2.70
C LEU A 88 16.81 -16.26 -1.26
N LEU A 89 17.81 -16.99 -0.76
CA LEU A 89 18.34 -16.76 0.59
C LEU A 89 18.97 -15.37 0.73
N LEU A 90 19.74 -14.93 -0.27
CA LEU A 90 20.34 -13.60 -0.27
C LEU A 90 19.27 -12.50 -0.39
N TYR A 91 18.27 -12.68 -1.26
CA TYR A 91 17.17 -11.72 -1.39
C TYR A 91 16.41 -11.58 -0.07
N ASP A 92 16.01 -12.69 0.56
CA ASP A 92 15.29 -12.68 1.84
C ASP A 92 16.13 -12.06 2.98
N PHE A 93 17.45 -12.25 2.97
CA PHE A 93 18.38 -11.55 3.87
C PHE A 93 18.42 -10.03 3.63
N LEU A 94 18.49 -9.61 2.37
CA LEU A 94 18.49 -8.18 2.02
C LEU A 94 17.13 -7.53 2.31
N TYR A 95 16.04 -8.28 2.10
CA TYR A 95 14.70 -7.90 2.49
C TYR A 95 14.62 -7.67 4.01
N TYR A 96 15.14 -8.59 4.83
CA TYR A 96 15.19 -8.41 6.29
C TYR A 96 15.81 -7.06 6.68
N TRP A 97 16.94 -6.68 6.07
CA TRP A 97 17.59 -5.40 6.36
C TRP A 97 16.82 -4.19 5.85
N LEU A 98 16.26 -4.28 4.64
CA LEU A 98 15.40 -3.24 4.11
C LEU A 98 14.18 -3.03 5.03
N HIS A 99 13.56 -4.13 5.46
CA HIS A 99 12.37 -4.10 6.29
C HIS A 99 12.68 -3.58 7.69
N ARG A 100 13.73 -4.09 8.34
CA ARG A 100 14.21 -3.60 9.64
C ARG A 100 14.52 -2.11 9.62
N LEU A 101 15.30 -1.63 8.66
CA LEU A 101 15.59 -0.20 8.55
C LEU A 101 14.36 0.60 8.14
N GLY A 102 13.39 -0.03 7.47
CA GLY A 102 12.04 0.47 7.27
C GLY A 102 11.28 0.77 8.57
N HIS A 103 11.63 0.13 9.69
CA HIS A 103 11.05 0.43 11.00
C HIS A 103 11.98 1.26 11.91
N GLU A 104 13.30 1.14 11.75
CA GLU A 104 14.27 1.81 12.63
C GLU A 104 14.82 3.15 12.08
N VAL A 105 14.50 3.53 10.83
CA VAL A 105 15.00 4.77 10.21
C VAL A 105 13.85 5.58 9.65
N ASN A 106 13.66 6.81 10.14
CA ASN A 106 12.47 7.61 9.87
C ASN A 106 12.14 7.83 8.38
N ILE A 107 13.13 8.07 7.50
CA ILE A 107 12.87 8.22 6.06
C ILE A 107 12.41 6.92 5.39
N LEU A 108 12.93 5.77 5.85
CA LEU A 108 12.53 4.46 5.33
C LEU A 108 11.19 4.03 5.94
N TRP A 109 10.91 4.41 7.19
CA TRP A 109 9.58 4.32 7.80
C TRP A 109 8.55 5.13 7.06
N ALA A 110 8.85 6.38 6.68
CA ALA A 110 7.96 7.15 5.82
C ALA A 110 7.66 6.44 4.49
N ALA A 111 8.62 5.66 4.00
CA ALA A 111 8.47 4.83 2.81
C ALA A 111 7.80 3.46 3.05
N HIS A 112 7.51 3.07 4.29
CA HIS A 112 6.98 1.74 4.66
C HIS A 112 5.66 1.80 5.46
N VAL A 113 5.48 2.82 6.30
CA VAL A 113 4.35 3.07 7.22
C VAL A 113 2.98 2.84 6.61
N VAL A 114 2.81 3.13 5.32
CA VAL A 114 1.57 2.89 4.57
C VAL A 114 1.07 1.48 4.82
N HIS A 115 1.96 0.49 4.81
CA HIS A 115 1.64 -0.91 5.06
C HIS A 115 1.02 -1.17 6.45
N HIS A 116 1.49 -0.45 7.47
CA HIS A 116 1.07 -0.59 8.87
C HIS A 116 -0.13 0.27 9.26
N GLN A 117 -0.57 1.21 8.42
CA GLN A 117 -1.61 2.18 8.78
C GLN A 117 -3.02 1.59 8.95
N SER A 118 -3.31 0.40 8.43
CA SER A 118 -4.63 -0.22 8.61
C SER A 118 -4.84 -0.59 10.07
N GLU A 119 -6.02 -0.24 10.60
CA GLU A 119 -6.46 -0.63 11.95
C GLU A 119 -7.26 -1.94 11.91
N GLU A 120 -7.21 -2.67 10.79
CA GLU A 120 -7.67 -4.06 10.61
C GLU A 120 -6.54 -4.93 10.08
N TYR A 121 -6.66 -6.24 10.30
CA TYR A 121 -5.66 -7.18 9.80
C TYR A 121 -6.32 -8.36 9.09
N ASN A 122 -6.28 -8.31 7.76
CA ASN A 122 -6.86 -9.30 6.86
C ASN A 122 -6.10 -9.30 5.53
N LEU A 123 -6.48 -10.16 4.58
CA LEU A 123 -5.76 -10.31 3.32
C LEU A 123 -5.76 -9.04 2.45
N SER A 124 -6.66 -8.08 2.66
CA SER A 124 -6.60 -6.78 1.98
C SER A 124 -5.44 -5.91 2.49
N THR A 125 -5.01 -6.09 3.75
CA THR A 125 -3.86 -5.41 4.34
C THR A 125 -2.56 -5.76 3.60
N ALA A 126 -2.42 -6.99 3.09
CA ALA A 126 -1.30 -7.39 2.23
C ALA A 126 -1.17 -6.50 0.99
N LEU A 127 -2.30 -6.01 0.47
CA LEU A 127 -2.36 -5.17 -0.73
C LEU A 127 -2.19 -3.68 -0.40
N ARG A 128 -2.09 -3.29 0.87
CA ARG A 128 -1.80 -1.93 1.32
C ARG A 128 -0.31 -1.62 1.13
N GLN A 129 0.04 -1.18 -0.06
CA GLN A 129 1.43 -0.94 -0.46
C GLN A 129 1.77 0.54 -0.56
N THR A 130 3.00 0.89 -0.17
CA THR A 130 3.59 2.22 -0.27
C THR A 130 3.97 2.60 -1.70
N SER A 131 3.76 3.86 -2.09
CA SER A 131 4.16 4.37 -3.41
C SER A 131 5.58 4.94 -3.44
N THR A 132 6.26 5.05 -2.30
CA THR A 132 7.60 5.68 -2.21
C THR A 132 8.73 4.71 -1.89
N GLY A 133 8.43 3.44 -1.59
CA GLY A 133 9.43 2.42 -1.25
C GLY A 133 10.51 2.24 -2.33
N GLY A 134 10.14 2.35 -3.61
CA GLY A 134 11.06 2.23 -4.74
C GLY A 134 12.11 3.35 -4.85
N LEU A 135 11.97 4.47 -4.12
CA LEU A 135 12.93 5.59 -4.18
C LEU A 135 14.28 5.24 -3.55
N LEU A 136 14.25 4.48 -2.45
CA LEU A 136 15.45 4.11 -1.68
C LEU A 136 15.65 2.60 -1.57
N GLY A 137 14.58 1.79 -1.71
CA GLY A 137 14.65 0.34 -1.52
C GLY A 137 15.56 -0.38 -2.53
N TRP A 138 15.73 0.15 -3.74
CA TRP A 138 16.56 -0.47 -4.78
C TRP A 138 18.04 -0.63 -4.36
N VAL A 139 18.54 0.27 -3.51
CA VAL A 139 19.94 0.27 -3.03
C VAL A 139 20.27 -1.03 -2.30
N PHE A 140 19.31 -1.57 -1.55
CA PHE A 140 19.46 -2.78 -0.76
C PHE A 140 19.70 -4.03 -1.61
N TYR A 141 19.25 -4.03 -2.86
CA TYR A 141 19.38 -5.18 -3.75
C TYR A 141 20.58 -5.08 -4.69
N LEU A 142 21.29 -3.95 -4.72
CA LEU A 142 22.54 -3.81 -5.50
C LEU A 142 23.61 -4.85 -5.15
N PRO A 143 23.79 -5.33 -3.90
CA PRO A 143 24.72 -6.42 -3.63
C PRO A 143 24.48 -7.66 -4.49
N MET A 144 23.22 -7.99 -4.81
CA MET A 144 22.92 -9.11 -5.72
C MET A 144 23.41 -8.82 -7.15
N ALA A 145 23.21 -7.59 -7.64
CA ALA A 145 23.68 -7.16 -8.96
C ALA A 145 25.22 -7.20 -9.04
N VAL A 146 25.91 -6.71 -8.00
CA VAL A 146 27.38 -6.73 -7.90
C VAL A 146 27.91 -8.17 -7.85
N LEU A 147 27.21 -9.10 -7.19
CA LEU A 147 27.55 -10.52 -7.20
C LEU A 147 27.22 -11.23 -8.52
N GLY A 148 26.53 -10.56 -9.45
CA GLY A 148 26.24 -11.09 -10.79
C GLY A 148 24.97 -11.92 -10.92
N TYR A 149 24.03 -11.81 -9.97
CA TYR A 149 22.72 -12.46 -10.10
C TYR A 149 21.96 -11.88 -11.31
N PRO A 150 21.58 -12.72 -12.30
CA PRO A 150 20.89 -12.26 -13.50
C PRO A 150 19.59 -11.54 -13.17
N LEU A 151 19.23 -10.54 -13.98
CA LEU A 151 18.02 -9.74 -13.78
C LEU A 151 16.75 -10.62 -13.72
N GLU A 152 16.66 -11.65 -14.56
CA GLU A 152 15.55 -12.60 -14.56
C GLU A 152 15.43 -13.38 -13.23
N VAL A 153 16.56 -13.80 -12.65
CA VAL A 153 16.62 -14.48 -11.36
C VAL A 153 16.13 -13.53 -10.26
N PHE A 154 16.65 -12.29 -10.25
CA PHE A 154 16.25 -11.26 -9.30
C PHE A 154 14.74 -10.97 -9.37
N VAL A 155 14.19 -10.73 -10.56
CA VAL A 155 12.77 -10.39 -10.74
C VAL A 155 11.87 -11.53 -10.28
N VAL A 156 12.18 -12.78 -10.64
CA VAL A 156 11.36 -13.93 -10.24
C VAL A 156 11.46 -14.19 -8.74
N ILE A 157 12.63 -14.07 -8.13
CA ILE A 157 12.79 -14.21 -6.67
C ILE A 157 12.04 -13.11 -5.92
N ALA A 158 12.14 -11.86 -6.37
CA ALA A 158 11.37 -10.76 -5.81
C ALA A 158 9.86 -11.01 -5.84
N LEU A 159 9.37 -11.66 -6.91
CA LEU A 159 7.97 -12.08 -7.01
C LEU A 159 7.63 -13.24 -6.08
N ILE A 160 8.51 -14.24 -5.94
CA ILE A 160 8.31 -15.35 -4.98
C ILE A 160 8.16 -14.81 -3.57
N ASP A 161 9.06 -13.90 -3.16
CA ASP A 161 9.02 -13.24 -1.86
C ASP A 161 7.74 -12.43 -1.67
N LEU A 162 7.39 -11.58 -2.63
CA LEU A 162 6.15 -10.79 -2.59
C LEU A 162 4.90 -11.68 -2.48
N LEU A 163 4.82 -12.77 -3.25
CA LEU A 163 3.69 -13.69 -3.24
C LEU A 163 3.62 -14.48 -1.93
N TYR A 164 4.77 -14.86 -1.37
CA TYR A 164 4.83 -15.50 -0.05
C TYR A 164 4.27 -14.59 1.04
N GLN A 165 4.60 -13.29 1.01
CA GLN A 165 4.14 -12.35 2.02
C GLN A 165 2.63 -12.05 1.97
N PHE A 166 1.90 -12.46 0.94
CA PHE A 166 0.45 -12.25 0.87
C PHE A 166 -0.31 -13.03 1.95
N TRP A 167 -0.07 -14.33 2.08
CA TRP A 167 -0.94 -15.22 2.90
C TRP A 167 -0.74 -15.04 4.41
N VAL A 168 0.36 -14.43 4.85
CA VAL A 168 0.63 -14.16 6.28
C VAL A 168 -0.25 -13.04 6.86
N HIS A 169 -1.02 -12.34 6.02
CA HIS A 169 -1.94 -11.28 6.43
C HIS A 169 -3.33 -11.82 6.80
N THR A 170 -3.41 -12.60 7.87
CA THR A 170 -4.71 -13.14 8.31
C THR A 170 -4.78 -13.35 9.82
N GLU A 171 -5.96 -13.10 10.40
CA GLU A 171 -6.32 -13.51 11.76
C GLU A 171 -7.01 -14.89 11.79
N GLN A 172 -7.22 -15.55 10.64
CA GLN A 172 -7.93 -16.82 10.57
C GLN A 172 -7.06 -18.03 10.89
N ILE A 173 -5.74 -17.88 10.82
CA ILE A 173 -4.74 -18.92 11.09
C ILE A 173 -4.01 -18.54 12.39
N GLY A 174 -4.10 -19.39 13.41
CA GLY A 174 -3.41 -19.19 14.69
C GLY A 174 -1.90 -19.47 14.61
N LYS A 175 -1.31 -19.80 15.75
CA LYS A 175 0.09 -20.25 15.83
C LYS A 175 0.26 -21.63 15.17
N LEU A 176 1.33 -21.82 14.40
CA LEU A 176 1.66 -23.06 13.70
C LEU A 176 2.86 -23.81 14.34
N GLY A 177 3.34 -23.34 15.49
CA GLY A 177 4.28 -24.06 16.33
C GLY A 177 5.71 -24.05 15.78
N TRP A 178 6.14 -25.14 15.16
CA TRP A 178 7.51 -25.21 14.58
C TRP A 178 7.66 -24.27 13.39
N PHE A 179 6.59 -24.08 12.61
CA PHE A 179 6.61 -23.26 11.41
C PHE A 179 6.91 -21.80 11.74
N ASP A 180 6.28 -21.24 12.79
CA ASP A 180 6.47 -19.87 13.29
C ASP A 180 7.91 -19.56 13.73
N ARG A 181 8.75 -20.60 13.88
CA ARG A 181 10.16 -20.50 14.32
C ARG A 181 11.17 -20.62 13.19
N VAL A 182 10.71 -20.92 11.98
CA VAL A 182 11.53 -21.14 10.78
C VAL A 182 11.09 -20.19 9.66
N PHE A 183 9.79 -20.11 9.42
CA PHE A 183 9.17 -19.37 8.34
C PHE A 183 8.29 -18.25 8.91
N CYS A 184 8.18 -17.14 8.16
CA CYS A 184 7.28 -16.07 8.52
C CYS A 184 5.84 -16.58 8.39
N SER A 185 5.17 -16.68 9.54
CA SER A 185 3.79 -17.17 9.64
C SER A 185 2.81 -16.01 9.85
N PRO A 186 1.50 -16.25 9.73
CA PRO A 186 0.49 -15.30 10.15
C PRO A 186 0.65 -14.84 11.61
N SER A 187 1.10 -15.71 12.51
CA SER A 187 1.38 -15.36 13.92
C SER A 187 2.53 -14.35 14.04
N ASN A 188 3.64 -14.61 13.35
CA ASN A 188 4.79 -13.69 13.38
C ASN A 188 4.42 -12.33 12.80
N HIS A 189 3.70 -12.33 11.68
CA HIS A 189 3.36 -11.11 10.97
C HIS A 189 2.24 -10.30 11.66
N ARG A 190 1.28 -10.95 12.33
CA ARG A 190 0.34 -10.26 13.22
C ARG A 190 1.07 -9.51 14.33
N ALA A 191 2.01 -10.16 15.00
CA ALA A 191 2.85 -9.51 16.01
C ALA A 191 3.61 -8.33 15.39
N HIS A 192 4.25 -8.53 14.24
CA HIS A 192 4.96 -7.46 13.52
C HIS A 192 4.09 -6.23 13.23
N HIS A 193 2.84 -6.42 12.81
CA HIS A 193 1.90 -5.32 12.52
C HIS A 193 1.27 -4.68 13.76
N ALA A 194 1.56 -5.20 14.96
CA ALA A 194 0.97 -4.73 16.18
C ALA A 194 1.63 -3.44 16.69
N THR A 195 0.84 -2.67 17.43
CA THR A 195 1.28 -1.41 18.05
C THR A 195 1.61 -1.57 19.54
N ASN A 196 1.38 -2.75 20.12
CA ASN A 196 1.70 -3.08 21.52
C ASN A 196 3.21 -2.94 21.76
N ASP A 197 3.61 -2.46 22.95
CA ASP A 197 5.03 -2.22 23.30
C ASP A 197 5.90 -3.47 23.10
N ARG A 198 5.35 -4.67 23.35
CA ARG A 198 6.06 -5.95 23.20
C ARG A 198 6.49 -6.25 21.76
N TYR A 199 5.74 -5.78 20.78
CA TYR A 199 5.89 -6.21 19.38
C TYR A 199 6.54 -5.17 18.47
N ILE A 200 6.71 -3.94 18.95
CA ILE A 200 7.40 -2.90 18.19
C ILE A 200 8.81 -3.35 17.86
N ASP A 201 9.22 -3.10 16.62
CA ASP A 201 10.55 -3.36 16.10
C ASP A 201 10.97 -4.85 16.11
N HIS A 202 10.01 -5.76 15.92
CA HIS A 202 10.24 -7.21 15.90
C HIS A 202 9.66 -7.91 14.66
N ASN A 203 10.17 -9.11 14.34
CA ASN A 203 9.73 -10.01 13.25
C ASN A 203 9.77 -9.38 11.85
N TYR A 204 10.95 -9.00 11.37
CA TYR A 204 11.15 -8.36 10.06
C TYR A 204 11.30 -9.33 8.88
N GLY A 205 11.45 -10.64 9.11
CA GLY A 205 11.64 -11.64 8.06
C GLY A 205 10.50 -11.68 7.03
N GLY A 206 10.85 -11.78 5.74
CA GLY A 206 9.89 -11.90 4.63
C GLY A 206 9.37 -13.32 4.49
N ILE A 207 10.26 -14.26 4.18
CA ILE A 207 9.99 -15.70 4.11
C ILE A 207 10.52 -16.41 5.35
N LEU A 208 11.75 -16.11 5.80
CA LEU A 208 12.38 -16.80 6.91
C LEU A 208 12.43 -15.95 8.17
N ILE A 209 12.12 -16.58 9.31
CA ILE A 209 12.33 -16.02 10.66
C ILE A 209 13.78 -16.19 11.13
N LEU A 210 14.60 -16.90 10.35
CA LEU A 210 16.01 -17.14 10.63
C LEU A 210 16.76 -15.84 10.98
N TRP A 211 16.56 -14.78 10.19
CA TRP A 211 17.26 -13.51 10.37
C TRP A 211 16.88 -12.82 11.67
N ASP A 212 15.59 -12.83 12.03
CA ASP A 212 15.12 -12.30 13.30
C ASP A 212 15.77 -13.00 14.50
N ARG A 213 15.99 -14.31 14.40
CA ARG A 213 16.66 -15.06 15.46
C ARG A 213 18.16 -14.77 15.53
N LEU A 214 18.81 -14.62 14.38
CA LEU A 214 20.24 -14.29 14.31
C LEU A 214 20.53 -12.87 14.82
N PHE A 215 19.65 -11.92 14.56
CA PHE A 215 19.84 -10.51 14.90
C PHE A 215 19.03 -10.04 16.11
N GLY A 216 18.37 -10.96 16.83
CA GLY A 216 17.72 -10.71 18.11
C GLY A 216 16.43 -9.90 18.04
N THR A 217 15.69 -9.99 16.93
CA THR A 217 14.42 -9.27 16.68
C THR A 217 13.21 -10.21 16.65
N PHE A 218 13.38 -11.49 16.96
CA PHE A 218 12.27 -12.45 17.01
C PHE A 218 11.41 -12.27 18.26
N VAL A 219 10.09 -12.22 18.08
CA VAL A 219 9.10 -12.27 19.15
C VAL A 219 7.96 -13.23 18.82
N GLU A 220 7.55 -14.00 19.82
CA GLU A 220 6.36 -14.85 19.72
C GLU A 220 5.11 -14.04 20.11
N GLU A 221 4.04 -14.20 19.31
CA GLU A 221 2.72 -13.65 19.61
C GLU A 221 2.24 -14.19 20.97
N ASP A 222 1.77 -13.31 21.84
CA ASP A 222 1.22 -13.63 23.15
C ASP A 222 -0.32 -13.68 23.08
N ASP A 223 -0.91 -14.75 23.61
CA ASP A 223 -2.36 -14.92 23.60
C ASP A 223 -3.07 -13.98 24.61
N VAL A 224 -2.32 -13.48 25.60
CA VAL A 224 -2.78 -12.51 26.61
C VAL A 224 -2.66 -11.08 26.09
N ASP A 225 -1.48 -10.70 25.59
CA ASP A 225 -1.24 -9.38 24.99
C ASP A 225 -1.54 -9.42 23.48
N ARG A 226 -2.83 -9.49 23.14
CA ARG A 226 -3.25 -9.66 21.73
C ARG A 226 -2.83 -8.47 20.85
N PRO A 227 -2.41 -8.71 19.60
CA PRO A 227 -2.08 -7.66 18.64
C PRO A 227 -3.17 -6.58 18.48
N VAL A 228 -2.78 -5.31 18.57
CA VAL A 228 -3.60 -4.15 18.22
C VAL A 228 -2.99 -3.43 17.03
N TYR A 229 -3.72 -3.33 15.93
CA TYR A 229 -3.19 -2.85 14.64
C TYR A 229 -3.22 -1.33 14.45
N GLY A 230 -2.65 -0.86 13.34
CA GLY A 230 -2.51 0.54 12.97
C GLY A 230 -1.11 1.08 13.26
N THR A 231 -1.00 2.40 13.43
CA THR A 231 0.25 3.07 13.78
C THR A 231 0.12 3.82 15.11
N ARG A 232 1.24 4.05 15.80
CA ARG A 232 1.26 4.84 17.06
C ARG A 232 0.88 6.30 16.86
N SER A 233 0.98 6.81 15.63
CA SER A 233 0.39 8.08 15.19
C SER A 233 -0.63 7.75 14.09
N PRO A 234 -1.90 7.50 14.45
CA PRO A 234 -2.89 6.99 13.50
C PRO A 234 -3.13 7.97 12.34
N LEU A 235 -3.29 7.44 11.13
CA LEU A 235 -3.49 8.23 9.91
C LEU A 235 -4.73 9.13 9.96
N ARG A 236 -5.84 8.62 10.53
CA ARG A 236 -7.15 9.32 10.62
C ARG A 236 -7.65 9.90 9.30
N SER A 237 -7.45 9.18 8.19
CA SER A 237 -7.80 9.64 6.85
C SER A 237 -7.87 8.46 5.87
N TRP A 238 -8.78 8.52 4.91
CA TRP A 238 -8.88 7.63 3.75
C TRP A 238 -8.27 8.23 2.48
N ASN A 239 -7.65 9.41 2.55
CA ASN A 239 -6.92 10.01 1.43
C ASN A 239 -5.59 9.24 1.19
N PRO A 240 -5.39 8.60 0.03
CA PRO A 240 -4.21 7.78 -0.25
C PRO A 240 -2.94 8.61 -0.45
N LEU A 241 -3.04 9.84 -0.95
CA LEU A 241 -1.89 10.75 -1.05
C LEU A 241 -1.42 11.17 0.34
N TRP A 242 -2.36 11.50 1.23
CA TRP A 242 -2.02 11.83 2.61
C TRP A 242 -1.41 10.63 3.35
N ALA A 243 -1.94 9.42 3.12
CA ALA A 243 -1.38 8.18 3.66
C ALA A 243 0.12 8.01 3.33
N ASN A 244 0.55 8.40 2.13
CA ASN A 244 1.95 8.35 1.71
C ASN A 244 2.78 9.57 2.14
N ALA A 245 2.14 10.69 2.49
CA ALA A 245 2.83 11.96 2.72
C ALA A 245 2.97 12.34 4.20
N GLU A 246 2.08 11.86 5.08
CA GLU A 246 1.93 12.36 6.45
C GLU A 246 3.21 12.23 7.29
N VAL A 247 3.95 11.11 7.19
CA VAL A 247 5.20 10.93 7.95
C VAL A 247 6.30 11.84 7.41
N TYR A 248 6.45 11.96 6.09
CA TYR A 248 7.39 12.92 5.49
C TYR A 248 7.07 14.35 5.90
N TRP A 249 5.78 14.71 5.92
CA TRP A 249 5.32 16.02 6.34
C TRP A 249 5.61 16.28 7.82
N ALA A 250 5.27 15.34 8.71
CA ALA A 250 5.55 15.45 10.13
C ALA A 250 7.04 15.60 10.41
N ALA A 251 7.88 14.84 9.70
CA ALA A 251 9.33 14.96 9.74
C ALA A 251 9.82 16.34 9.27
N ALA A 252 9.32 16.83 8.14
CA ALA A 252 9.66 18.14 7.61
C ALA A 252 9.26 19.28 8.55
N VAL A 253 8.09 19.19 9.18
CA VAL A 253 7.60 20.17 10.18
C VAL A 253 8.49 20.17 11.42
N ASP A 254 8.86 19.00 11.95
CA ASP A 254 9.77 18.92 13.10
C ASP A 254 11.17 19.44 12.74
N ALA A 255 11.68 19.12 11.55
CA ALA A 255 12.93 19.66 11.03
C ALA A 255 12.87 21.18 10.85
N TRP A 256 11.76 21.75 10.37
CA TRP A 256 11.58 23.20 10.24
C TRP A 256 11.68 23.90 11.60
N HIS A 257 11.03 23.36 12.62
CA HIS A 257 10.99 23.96 13.96
C HIS A 257 12.27 23.78 14.79
N ALA A 258 13.10 22.79 14.45
CA ALA A 258 14.35 22.52 15.15
C ALA A 258 15.32 23.70 15.04
N LYS A 259 15.88 24.14 16.17
CA LYS A 259 16.85 25.26 16.21
C LYS A 259 18.22 24.88 15.64
N ARG A 260 18.67 23.64 15.85
CA ARG A 260 19.99 23.18 15.40
C ARG A 260 19.89 22.58 14.01
N TRP A 261 20.73 23.03 13.07
CA TRP A 261 20.76 22.49 11.70
C TRP A 261 21.04 20.98 11.65
N ARG A 262 21.87 20.47 12.57
CA ARG A 262 22.17 19.03 12.68
C ARG A 262 20.92 18.22 12.97
N ASP A 263 20.05 18.72 13.84
CA ASP A 263 18.81 18.05 14.21
C ASP A 263 17.81 18.02 13.04
N LYS A 264 17.86 19.03 12.17
CA LYS A 264 17.06 19.06 10.92
C LYS A 264 17.42 17.90 9.98
N LEU A 265 18.70 17.51 9.93
CA LEU A 265 19.17 16.40 9.09
C LEU A 265 19.04 15.06 9.81
N GLN A 266 19.43 14.98 11.09
CA GLN A 266 19.39 13.74 11.86
C GLN A 266 17.99 13.17 11.98
N LEU A 267 16.96 14.01 12.00
CA LEU A 267 15.57 13.57 12.11
C LEU A 267 15.18 12.53 11.03
N TRP A 268 15.75 12.62 9.83
CA TRP A 268 15.46 11.69 8.74
C TRP A 268 16.11 10.31 8.91
N PHE A 269 17.17 10.23 9.70
CA PHE A 269 17.99 9.02 9.88
C PHE A 269 17.92 8.44 11.30
N ARG A 270 17.23 9.11 12.21
CA ARG A 270 16.94 8.61 13.56
C ARG A 270 15.72 7.67 13.55
N PRO A 271 15.50 6.89 14.62
CA PRO A 271 14.30 6.08 14.76
C PRO A 271 13.00 6.89 14.66
N PRO A 272 11.92 6.30 14.10
CA PRO A 272 10.61 6.92 14.09
C PRO A 272 10.20 7.35 15.50
N GLY A 273 9.61 8.55 15.60
CA GLY A 273 9.22 9.12 16.89
C GLY A 273 10.32 9.91 17.62
N TRP A 274 11.60 9.79 17.22
CA TRP A 274 12.63 10.70 17.72
C TRP A 274 12.34 12.14 17.29
N ARG A 275 12.42 13.08 18.23
CA ARG A 275 12.24 14.52 17.97
C ARG A 275 13.34 15.31 18.68
N PRO A 276 13.82 16.41 18.09
CA PRO A 276 14.76 17.32 18.75
C PRO A 276 14.17 17.83 20.07
N ALA A 277 14.98 17.89 21.12
CA ALA A 277 14.49 18.21 22.47
C ALA A 277 13.78 19.58 22.55
N ASP A 278 14.26 20.57 21.79
CA ASP A 278 13.65 21.89 21.71
C ASP A 278 12.27 21.84 21.02
N VAL A 279 12.13 21.03 19.97
CA VAL A 279 10.87 20.82 19.27
C VAL A 279 9.88 20.05 20.14
N ALA A 280 10.32 18.97 20.79
CA ALA A 280 9.49 18.18 21.69
C ALA A 280 8.94 19.01 22.86
N THR A 281 9.73 19.95 23.39
CA THR A 281 9.32 20.85 24.49
C THR A 281 8.34 21.93 24.01
N ARG A 282 8.60 22.54 22.84
CA ARG A 282 7.78 23.65 22.32
C ARG A 282 6.49 23.20 21.64
N PHE A 283 6.50 22.00 21.08
CA PHE A 283 5.40 21.42 20.30
C PHE A 283 5.17 19.97 20.75
N PRO A 284 4.70 19.75 21.99
CA PRO A 284 4.48 18.40 22.51
C PRO A 284 3.44 17.64 21.68
N LYS A 285 3.66 16.34 21.48
CA LYS A 285 2.69 15.42 20.86
C LYS A 285 1.97 14.64 21.98
N PRO A 286 0.69 14.28 21.82
CA PRO A 286 -0.02 13.46 22.80
C PRO A 286 0.66 12.10 22.95
N ALA A 287 0.57 11.52 24.14
CA ALA A 287 1.02 10.16 24.38
C ALA A 287 0.20 9.16 23.53
N TYR A 288 0.84 8.08 23.11
CA TYR A 288 0.16 6.99 22.43
C TYR A 288 -0.82 6.28 23.40
N ASP A 289 -2.02 6.01 22.91
CA ASP A 289 -3.07 5.28 23.62
C ASP A 289 -3.44 4.04 22.82
N ILE A 290 -3.17 2.85 23.38
CA ILE A 290 -3.52 1.58 22.74
C ILE A 290 -5.04 1.35 22.66
N SER A 291 -5.82 1.99 23.55
CA SER A 291 -7.28 1.91 23.60
C SER A 291 -7.99 2.92 22.71
N ARG A 292 -7.24 3.66 21.88
CA ARG A 292 -7.78 4.64 20.94
C ARG A 292 -8.90 4.06 20.07
N ALA A 293 -9.94 4.87 19.85
CA ALA A 293 -11.01 4.49 18.93
C ALA A 293 -10.47 4.28 17.51
N ILE A 294 -10.97 3.28 16.80
CA ILE A 294 -10.64 3.02 15.40
C ILE A 294 -11.26 4.11 14.50
N PHE A 295 -10.52 4.54 13.47
CA PHE A 295 -11.00 5.48 12.46
C PHE A 295 -12.02 4.80 11.55
N ASN A 296 -13.30 5.03 11.83
CA ASN A 296 -14.40 4.51 11.02
C ASN A 296 -15.52 5.56 10.91
N PRO A 297 -15.32 6.61 10.10
CA PRO A 297 -16.37 7.60 9.85
C PRO A 297 -17.68 6.93 9.42
N PRO A 298 -18.84 7.41 9.91
CA PRO A 298 -20.12 6.80 9.58
C PRO A 298 -20.41 6.92 8.08
N MET A 299 -20.78 5.81 7.46
CA MET A 299 -21.07 5.72 6.03
C MET A 299 -22.41 4.98 5.82
N PRO A 300 -23.41 5.62 5.19
CA PRO A 300 -24.66 4.95 4.84
C PRO A 300 -24.44 3.73 3.92
N PRO A 301 -25.22 2.64 4.05
CA PRO A 301 -25.04 1.45 3.21
C PRO A 301 -25.09 1.72 1.71
N ALA A 302 -25.94 2.66 1.27
CA ALA A 302 -26.02 3.07 -0.13
C ALA A 302 -24.71 3.70 -0.63
N LEU A 303 -24.09 4.57 0.19
CA LEU A 303 -22.80 5.19 -0.14
C LEU A 303 -21.67 4.15 -0.12
N ALA A 304 -21.72 3.18 0.81
CA ALA A 304 -20.78 2.06 0.83
C ALA A 304 -20.86 1.22 -0.45
N GLY A 305 -22.07 0.87 -0.89
CA GLY A 305 -22.31 0.14 -2.13
C GLY A 305 -21.84 0.92 -3.37
N TYR A 306 -22.09 2.24 -3.38
CA TYR A 306 -21.59 3.12 -4.44
C TYR A 306 -20.06 3.15 -4.51
N CYS A 307 -19.39 3.33 -3.37
CA CYS A 307 -17.92 3.37 -3.31
C CYS A 307 -17.32 2.04 -3.76
N LEU A 308 -17.92 0.90 -3.36
CA LEU A 308 -17.50 -0.43 -3.82
C LEU A 308 -17.63 -0.57 -5.35
N LEU A 309 -18.76 -0.14 -5.93
CA LEU A 309 -18.96 -0.17 -7.38
C LEU A 309 -17.94 0.70 -8.11
N GLN A 310 -17.77 1.96 -7.70
CA GLN A 310 -16.80 2.86 -8.31
C GLN A 310 -15.38 2.34 -8.17
N PHE A 311 -15.03 1.76 -7.02
CA PHE A 311 -13.72 1.16 -6.82
C PHE A 311 -13.49 -0.07 -7.72
N ALA A 312 -14.49 -0.93 -7.91
CA ALA A 312 -14.41 -2.05 -8.85
C ALA A 312 -14.15 -1.59 -10.29
N LEU A 313 -14.77 -0.47 -10.70
CA LEU A 313 -14.48 0.14 -12.01
C LEU A 313 -13.06 0.68 -12.09
N LEU A 314 -12.55 1.30 -11.02
CA LEU A 314 -11.16 1.74 -10.94
C LEU A 314 -10.16 0.59 -11.00
N LEU A 315 -10.47 -0.58 -10.42
CA LEU A 315 -9.63 -1.78 -10.56
C LEU A 315 -9.55 -2.26 -12.01
N GLY A 316 -10.67 -2.25 -12.75
CA GLY A 316 -10.67 -2.51 -14.19
C GLY A 316 -9.83 -1.50 -14.97
N MET A 317 -9.96 -0.21 -14.62
CA MET A 317 -9.14 0.86 -15.21
C MET A 317 -7.65 0.71 -14.91
N ALA A 318 -7.28 0.29 -13.71
CA ALA A 318 -5.90 0.03 -13.31
C ALA A 318 -5.30 -1.14 -14.09
N THR A 319 -6.07 -2.22 -14.30
CA THR A 319 -5.66 -3.36 -15.13
C THR A 319 -5.41 -2.91 -16.57
N HIS A 320 -6.31 -2.09 -17.12
CA HIS A 320 -6.13 -1.49 -18.44
C HIS A 320 -4.89 -0.59 -18.50
N PHE A 321 -4.65 0.25 -17.49
CA PHE A 321 -3.46 1.10 -17.41
C PHE A 321 -2.16 0.27 -17.45
N LEU A 322 -2.08 -0.83 -16.71
CA LEU A 322 -0.92 -1.73 -16.73
C LEU A 322 -0.72 -2.39 -18.11
N GLY A 323 -1.79 -2.69 -18.83
CA GLY A 323 -1.73 -3.19 -20.20
C GLY A 323 -1.18 -2.18 -21.22
N LEU A 324 -1.33 -0.88 -20.94
CA LEU A 324 -0.87 0.20 -21.83
C LEU A 324 0.62 0.54 -21.68
N THR A 325 1.29 0.11 -20.60
CA THR A 325 2.66 0.54 -20.26
C THR A 325 3.69 0.24 -21.34
N ALA A 326 3.46 -0.77 -22.17
CA ALA A 326 4.37 -1.17 -23.24
C ALA A 326 4.25 -0.35 -24.54
N HIS A 327 3.14 0.38 -24.73
CA HIS A 327 2.82 0.97 -26.05
C HIS A 327 2.29 2.41 -25.99
N ALA A 328 1.77 2.87 -24.85
CA ALA A 328 1.24 4.22 -24.72
C ALA A 328 2.35 5.26 -24.54
N SER A 329 2.09 6.50 -24.98
CA SER A 329 3.00 7.62 -24.74
C SER A 329 3.08 7.99 -23.27
N LEU A 330 4.21 8.55 -22.84
CA LEU A 330 4.40 9.02 -21.46
C LEU A 330 3.31 10.01 -21.02
N GLY A 331 2.91 10.94 -21.90
CA GLY A 331 1.82 11.88 -21.61
C GLY A 331 0.48 11.19 -21.35
N THR A 332 0.18 10.10 -22.08
CA THR A 332 -1.03 9.30 -21.87
C THR A 332 -0.98 8.59 -20.52
N LEU A 333 0.16 7.98 -20.19
CA LEU A 333 0.36 7.28 -18.92
C LEU A 333 0.27 8.24 -17.73
N LEU A 334 0.90 9.43 -17.81
CA LEU A 334 0.82 10.44 -16.76
C LEU A 334 -0.61 10.96 -16.56
N GLY A 335 -1.32 11.24 -17.65
CA GLY A 335 -2.72 11.67 -17.58
C GLY A 335 -3.64 10.61 -16.96
N TYR A 336 -3.45 9.34 -17.32
CA TYR A 336 -4.25 8.24 -16.78
C TYR A 336 -3.93 7.96 -15.32
N ALA A 337 -2.65 7.99 -14.95
CA ALA A 337 -2.19 7.88 -13.57
C ALA A 337 -2.78 9.00 -12.70
N LEU A 338 -2.74 10.25 -13.17
CA LEU A 338 -3.33 11.39 -12.47
C LEU A 338 -4.84 11.20 -12.26
N TYR A 339 -5.57 10.80 -13.31
CA TYR A 339 -7.00 10.52 -13.20
C TYR A 339 -7.29 9.43 -12.15
N MET A 340 -6.52 8.34 -12.13
CA MET A 340 -6.73 7.27 -11.14
C MET A 340 -6.42 7.74 -9.71
N VAL A 341 -5.31 8.43 -9.50
CA VAL A 341 -4.92 8.95 -8.17
C VAL A 341 -5.97 9.94 -7.65
N VAL A 342 -6.45 10.85 -8.50
CA VAL A 342 -7.53 11.79 -8.15
C VAL A 342 -8.81 11.02 -7.82
N SER A 343 -9.16 10.00 -8.61
CA SER A 343 -10.35 9.17 -8.37
C SER A 343 -10.29 8.47 -7.02
N LEU A 344 -9.14 7.90 -6.64
CA LEU A 344 -8.94 7.26 -5.34
C LEU A 344 -9.03 8.27 -4.19
N CYS A 345 -8.52 9.49 -4.36
CA CYS A 345 -8.67 10.56 -3.37
C CYS A 345 -10.12 10.99 -3.18
N VAL A 346 -10.89 11.11 -4.27
CA VAL A 346 -12.32 11.44 -4.22
C VAL A 346 -13.10 10.33 -3.52
N LEU A 347 -12.84 9.06 -3.83
CA LEU A 347 -13.46 7.93 -3.11
C LEU A 347 -13.10 7.93 -1.62
N GLY A 348 -11.83 8.20 -1.27
CA GLY A 348 -11.42 8.39 0.13
C GLY A 348 -12.25 9.46 0.84
N ALA A 349 -12.40 10.63 0.22
CA ALA A 349 -13.19 11.73 0.77
C ALA A 349 -14.70 11.40 0.87
N LEU A 350 -15.24 10.61 -0.05
CA LEU A 350 -16.63 10.10 0.02
C LEU A 350 -16.82 9.13 1.18
N MET A 351 -15.86 8.22 1.42
CA MET A 351 -15.92 7.28 2.54
C MET A 351 -15.81 7.97 3.91
N GLU A 352 -15.29 9.20 3.94
CA GLU A 352 -15.34 10.10 5.09
C GLU A 352 -16.61 10.96 5.14
N SER A 353 -17.52 10.81 4.18
CA SER A 353 -18.76 11.58 4.04
C SER A 353 -18.55 13.11 3.99
N ARG A 354 -17.43 13.61 3.44
CA ARG A 354 -17.15 15.05 3.32
C ARG A 354 -18.09 15.73 2.32
N ARG A 355 -18.57 16.94 2.59
CA ARG A 355 -19.50 17.66 1.66
C ARG A 355 -18.89 17.91 0.28
N THR A 356 -17.64 18.34 0.25
CA THR A 356 -16.92 18.65 -1.00
C THR A 356 -16.72 17.42 -1.87
N ALA A 357 -16.66 16.23 -1.26
CA ALA A 357 -16.45 14.97 -1.99
C ALA A 357 -17.58 14.66 -2.98
N PHE A 358 -18.83 14.97 -2.65
CA PHE A 358 -19.96 14.73 -3.56
C PHE A 358 -19.90 15.60 -4.81
N TRP A 359 -19.41 16.84 -4.70
CA TRP A 359 -19.20 17.72 -5.84
C TRP A 359 -18.04 17.27 -6.71
N LEU A 360 -16.92 16.90 -6.08
CA LEU A 360 -15.75 16.37 -6.79
C LEU A 360 -16.09 15.05 -7.50
N GLU A 361 -16.87 14.18 -6.87
CA GLU A 361 -17.34 12.95 -7.46
C GLU A 361 -18.29 13.22 -8.63
N GLY A 362 -19.24 14.14 -8.47
CA GLY A 362 -20.14 14.51 -9.56
C GLY A 362 -19.39 15.04 -10.77
N ALA A 363 -18.37 15.89 -10.55
CA ALA A 363 -17.50 16.36 -11.62
C ALA A 363 -16.72 15.20 -12.26
N ARG A 364 -16.11 14.32 -11.44
CA ARG A 364 -15.36 13.16 -11.92
C ARG A 364 -16.22 12.24 -12.78
N THR A 365 -17.37 11.80 -12.28
CA THR A 365 -18.25 10.87 -13.00
C THR A 365 -18.87 11.52 -14.23
N LEU A 366 -19.23 12.80 -14.17
CA LEU A 366 -19.74 13.52 -15.35
C LEU A 366 -18.67 13.63 -16.44
N LEU A 367 -17.43 13.99 -16.09
CA LEU A 367 -16.33 14.06 -17.05
C LEU A 367 -15.99 12.67 -17.63
N THR A 368 -15.99 11.62 -16.80
CA THR A 368 -15.78 10.24 -17.25
C THR A 368 -16.91 9.75 -18.16
N ALA A 369 -18.14 10.23 -17.98
CA ALA A 369 -19.25 9.93 -18.89
C ALA A 369 -19.15 10.71 -20.21
N ALA A 370 -18.87 12.01 -20.14
CA ALA A 370 -19.00 12.92 -21.27
C ALA A 370 -17.77 12.88 -22.21
N LEU A 371 -16.55 12.91 -21.68
CA LEU A 371 -15.34 13.02 -22.51
C LEU A 371 -15.17 11.83 -23.46
N PRO A 372 -15.35 10.57 -23.05
CA PRO A 372 -15.16 9.45 -23.97
C PRO A 372 -16.22 9.40 -25.07
N LEU A 373 -17.45 9.80 -24.75
CA LEU A 373 -18.56 9.92 -25.71
C LEU A 373 -18.34 11.04 -26.72
N LEU A 374 -17.91 12.22 -26.26
CA LEU A 374 -17.72 13.40 -27.12
C LEU A 374 -16.48 13.30 -28.00
N LEU A 375 -15.39 12.75 -27.45
CA LEU A 375 -14.11 12.68 -28.16
C LEU A 375 -13.95 11.38 -28.97
N GLY A 376 -14.76 10.35 -28.69
CA GLY A 376 -14.59 9.01 -29.27
C GLY A 376 -13.25 8.37 -28.88
N ARG A 377 -12.72 8.73 -27.70
CA ARG A 377 -11.38 8.35 -27.24
C ARG A 377 -11.38 7.99 -25.76
N TRP A 378 -10.53 7.05 -25.40
CA TRP A 378 -10.18 6.75 -24.01
C TRP A 378 -8.65 6.72 -23.88
N PHE A 379 -8.12 6.71 -22.66
CA PHE A 379 -6.68 6.58 -22.44
C PHE A 379 -6.11 5.40 -23.23
N GLY A 380 -5.16 5.66 -24.14
CA GLY A 380 -4.56 4.62 -24.99
C GLY A 380 -5.46 4.05 -26.11
N VAL A 381 -6.72 4.48 -26.21
CA VAL A 381 -7.69 4.02 -27.22
C VAL A 381 -8.06 5.19 -28.13
N ALA A 382 -7.51 5.20 -29.34
CA ALA A 382 -7.68 6.30 -30.30
C ALA A 382 -9.07 6.32 -30.98
N HIS A 383 -9.73 5.18 -31.09
CA HIS A 383 -11.08 5.05 -31.64
C HIS A 383 -11.88 4.16 -30.70
N LEU A 384 -12.62 4.79 -29.79
CA LEU A 384 -13.48 4.09 -28.85
C LEU A 384 -14.75 3.64 -29.59
N ASP A 385 -15.06 2.35 -29.50
CA ASP A 385 -16.29 1.79 -30.05
C ASP A 385 -17.52 2.54 -29.51
N GLY A 386 -18.49 2.84 -30.38
CA GLY A 386 -19.67 3.62 -30.02
C GLY A 386 -20.52 2.98 -28.91
N TYR A 387 -20.64 1.66 -28.89
CA TYR A 387 -21.32 0.93 -27.80
C TYR A 387 -20.54 1.03 -26.50
N ALA A 388 -19.21 0.93 -26.55
CA ALA A 388 -18.37 1.10 -25.37
C ALA A 388 -18.46 2.53 -24.81
N ALA A 389 -18.44 3.54 -25.67
CA ALA A 389 -18.60 4.95 -25.29
C ALA A 389 -19.96 5.21 -24.63
N VAL A 390 -21.05 4.68 -25.22
CA VAL A 390 -22.40 4.78 -24.65
C VAL A 390 -22.49 4.02 -23.32
N ALA A 391 -21.90 2.84 -23.19
CA ALA A 391 -21.91 2.08 -21.94
C ALA A 391 -21.20 2.84 -20.80
N ILE A 392 -20.04 3.45 -21.07
CA ILE A 392 -19.33 4.31 -20.11
C ILE A 392 -20.22 5.51 -19.74
N ALA A 393 -20.81 6.17 -20.73
CA ALA A 393 -21.66 7.33 -20.50
C ALA A 393 -22.90 7.00 -19.64
N VAL A 394 -23.56 5.88 -19.90
CA VAL A 394 -24.73 5.41 -19.11
C VAL A 394 -24.31 5.08 -17.68
N LEU A 395 -23.22 4.33 -17.50
CA LEU A 395 -22.77 3.90 -16.17
C LEU A 395 -22.35 5.07 -15.28
N PHE A 396 -21.49 5.96 -15.80
CA PHE A 396 -21.00 7.11 -15.04
C PHE A 396 -22.04 8.25 -14.99
N GLY A 397 -22.92 8.36 -15.99
CA GLY A 397 -24.08 9.24 -15.96
C GLY A 397 -25.06 8.86 -14.85
N ALA A 398 -25.43 7.57 -14.75
CA ALA A 398 -26.25 7.07 -13.65
C ALA A 398 -25.59 7.29 -12.28
N SER A 399 -24.27 7.12 -12.20
CA SER A 399 -23.48 7.41 -11.00
C SER A 399 -23.59 8.88 -10.60
N THR A 400 -23.54 9.81 -11.57
CA THR A 400 -23.68 11.25 -11.35
C THR A 400 -25.08 11.60 -10.83
N LEU A 401 -26.12 11.02 -11.42
CA LEU A 401 -27.52 11.26 -11.05
C LEU A 401 -27.89 10.71 -9.66
N ALA A 402 -27.19 9.69 -9.18
CA ALA A 402 -27.41 9.12 -7.85
C ALA A 402 -26.81 9.95 -6.70
N LEU A 403 -25.84 10.83 -6.97
CA LEU A 403 -25.10 11.58 -5.95
C LEU A 403 -25.94 12.55 -5.12
N PRO A 404 -26.88 13.35 -5.68
CA PRO A 404 -27.71 14.24 -4.88
C PRO A 404 -28.54 13.50 -3.83
N TRP A 405 -29.07 12.32 -4.20
CA TRP A 405 -29.80 11.47 -3.27
C TRP A 405 -28.90 10.94 -2.15
N MET A 406 -27.71 10.41 -2.50
CA MET A 406 -26.74 9.94 -1.51
C MET A 406 -26.22 11.05 -0.59
N ALA A 407 -26.03 12.28 -1.11
CA ALA A 407 -25.65 13.44 -0.33
C ALA A 407 -26.73 13.80 0.72
N GLY A 408 -28.00 13.53 0.43
CA GLY A 408 -29.11 13.68 1.38
C GLY A 408 -29.10 12.64 2.51
N LEU A 409 -28.40 11.52 2.36
CA LEU A 409 -28.30 10.45 3.38
C LEU A 409 -27.16 10.66 4.38
N ARG A 410 -26.42 11.77 4.30
CA ARG A 410 -25.24 12.01 5.14
C ARG A 410 -25.58 11.99 6.64
N PRO A 411 -24.77 11.32 7.48
CA PRO A 411 -24.95 11.32 8.92
C PRO A 411 -24.85 12.73 9.52
N ARG A 412 -25.63 13.03 10.56
CA ARG A 412 -25.60 14.34 11.25
C ARG A 412 -24.21 14.67 11.82
N GLU A 413 -23.46 13.68 12.27
CA GLU A 413 -22.09 13.83 12.77
C GLU A 413 -21.12 14.34 11.68
N ALA A 414 -21.32 13.92 10.43
CA ALA A 414 -20.54 14.42 9.30
C ALA A 414 -20.87 15.88 8.96
N LEU A 415 -22.08 16.35 9.27
CA LEU A 415 -22.49 17.75 9.10
C LEU A 415 -21.79 18.67 10.12
N HIS A 416 -21.51 18.18 11.33
CA HIS A 416 -20.79 18.93 12.35
C HIS A 416 -19.29 19.05 12.04
N HIS A 417 -18.66 18.01 11.50
CA HIS A 417 -17.23 18.06 11.13
C HIS A 417 -16.97 19.12 10.05
N ASP A 418 -17.85 19.24 9.04
CA ASP A 418 -17.75 20.28 8.01
C ASP A 418 -17.92 21.71 8.57
N ALA A 419 -18.69 21.89 9.65
CA ALA A 419 -18.90 23.21 10.26
C ALA A 419 -17.71 23.71 11.08
N VAL A 420 -16.80 22.79 11.48
CA VAL A 420 -15.61 23.10 12.28
C VAL A 420 -14.35 23.21 11.40
N THR A 421 -14.32 22.55 10.25
CA THR A 421 -13.17 22.55 9.33
C THR A 421 -13.41 23.30 8.00
N GLY A 422 -14.57 23.94 7.85
CA GLY A 422 -15.01 24.64 6.63
C GLY A 422 -14.48 26.06 6.48
#